data_AF-A0AB38FVF2-F1
#
_entry.id   AF-A0AB38FVF2-F1
#
_cell.length_a   1.000
_cell.length_b   1.000
_cell.length_c   1.000
_cell.angle_alpha   90.00
_cell.angle_beta   90.00
_cell.angle_gamma   90.00
#
_symmetry.space_group_name_H-M   'P 1'
#
loop_
_entity.id
_entity.type
_entity.pdbx_description
1 polymer ?
#
loop_
_entity_poly.entity_id
_entity_poly.type
_entity_poly.pdbx_seq_one_letter_code
_entity_poly.pdbx_strand_id
1 'polypeptide(L)'
;MSGNNTLSDAFLTGGNKTTFLQKTVVVIFVAVSCLLINLPWRSLLSVDTVIPEYAGWMLPGLLLLVMAFSGRMVFFRAPCLLLSFLILSLPLLWMAPNSDTWRAVTRVLMMWCGGVFLLWLSACRVSGDVAAFSADALIVAGLVCAVSVLLCVLCPAGYAHWLPLQEGLRPSGGFRQINVMASFLATMLALSLHRWLFCGRARYLACLVIFMVSLVLAQSTIGLLGATVVALLMTVAGRGAVRGRLSVALAVLAASWAGTQVAMTLMSLQAPVDHTFGQLGRIQMWRACARLIAAHPWRGLGYGMFEGRYPEGVALLQQVQRDPSIVAHPHNEPLFWLTEGGLVAALGLALILVWGMQVSLRLWRHARAVGGYGLPGSDATGFAICALPVLLHTQVEYPWYLSGVHFVLFLFLLSLALSRLTPADRQVTLAPRVQKITAILLALAGVFLVWFSLTGTVVRVGIDAAKQTMAMDTSLFDRVRGLNPWFMPDQQAFVLSLHDMQLFNQDGDPGRLERAVHFYQDYLVRHPDPNVYAMYLQVLTLDGNTAQAKQVYDEARWRVGWDSRFKSAPDNKEKQ
;
A
#
# COMPACT_ATOMS: atom_id res chain seq x y z
N MET A 1 -7.86 55.57 -17.71
CA MET A 1 -7.88 54.40 -18.61
C MET A 1 -7.13 53.26 -17.94
N SER A 2 -7.86 52.39 -17.25
CA SER A 2 -7.35 51.21 -16.57
C SER A 2 -7.17 50.07 -17.56
N GLY A 3 -5.94 49.57 -17.71
CA GLY A 3 -5.67 48.34 -18.44
C GLY A 3 -6.13 47.13 -17.61
N ASN A 4 -7.17 46.45 -18.08
CA ASN A 4 -7.58 45.14 -17.59
C ASN A 4 -6.46 44.13 -17.83
N ASN A 5 -5.65 43.86 -16.81
CA ASN A 5 -4.81 42.66 -16.77
C ASN A 5 -5.74 41.46 -16.53
N THR A 6 -6.18 40.83 -17.61
CA THR A 6 -6.96 39.59 -17.55
C THR A 6 -6.09 38.46 -16.97
N LEU A 7 -6.72 37.60 -16.17
CA LEU A 7 -6.16 36.35 -15.61
C LEU A 7 -5.44 35.46 -16.64
N SER A 8 -5.70 35.65 -17.94
CA SER A 8 -5.05 34.98 -19.06
C SER A 8 -3.54 35.29 -19.17
N ASP A 9 -3.11 36.51 -18.87
CA ASP A 9 -1.74 36.95 -19.16
C ASP A 9 -0.76 36.51 -18.06
N ALA A 10 -1.26 36.36 -16.83
CA ALA A 10 -0.52 35.75 -15.73
C ALA A 10 -0.21 34.26 -15.96
N PHE A 11 -0.98 33.58 -16.82
CA PHE A 11 -0.75 32.17 -17.17
C PHE A 11 0.38 31.98 -18.18
N LEU A 12 0.88 33.01 -18.86
CA LEU A 12 1.82 32.84 -19.98
C LEU A 12 3.31 32.95 -19.60
N THR A 13 3.64 33.26 -18.35
CA THR A 13 5.01 33.14 -17.86
C THR A 13 5.26 31.69 -17.37
N GLY A 14 6.28 31.02 -17.92
CA GLY A 14 6.57 29.60 -17.62
C GLY A 14 6.78 29.28 -16.13
N GLY A 15 7.09 30.28 -15.29
CA GLY A 15 7.15 30.16 -13.84
C GLY A 15 5.79 29.99 -13.15
N ASN A 16 4.75 30.67 -13.62
CA ASN A 16 3.40 30.61 -13.05
C ASN A 16 2.69 29.29 -13.36
N LYS A 17 2.83 28.77 -14.60
CA LYS A 17 2.25 27.46 -14.97
C LYS A 17 2.81 26.30 -14.14
N THR A 18 4.12 26.29 -13.91
CA THR A 18 4.79 25.23 -13.14
C THR A 18 4.34 25.24 -11.69
N THR A 19 4.28 26.42 -11.07
CA THR A 19 3.81 26.61 -9.69
C THR A 19 2.34 26.22 -9.55
N PHE A 20 1.50 26.58 -10.52
CA PHE A 20 0.09 26.18 -10.56
C PHE A 20 -0.04 24.64 -10.59
N LEU A 21 0.64 23.98 -11.53
CA LEU A 21 0.58 22.52 -11.67
C LEU A 21 1.00 21.79 -10.38
N GLN A 22 2.08 22.26 -9.73
CA GLN A 22 2.55 21.69 -8.47
C GLN A 22 1.51 21.84 -7.35
N LYS A 23 0.88 23.01 -7.24
CA LYS A 23 -0.22 23.22 -6.27
C LYS A 23 -1.43 22.35 -6.62
N THR A 24 -1.77 22.19 -7.89
CA THR A 24 -2.85 21.30 -8.34
C THR A 24 -2.60 19.85 -7.93
N VAL A 25 -1.38 19.33 -8.11
CA VAL A 25 -1.00 17.97 -7.65
C VAL A 25 -1.25 17.81 -6.15
N VAL A 26 -0.81 18.78 -5.34
CA VAL A 26 -1.00 18.76 -3.88
C VAL A 26 -2.49 18.81 -3.51
N VAL A 27 -3.24 19.70 -4.13
CA VAL A 27 -4.68 19.86 -3.85
C VAL A 27 -5.44 18.59 -4.23
N ILE A 28 -5.16 17.99 -5.39
CA ILE A 28 -5.76 16.70 -5.79
C ILE A 28 -5.40 15.63 -4.75
N PHE A 29 -4.12 15.51 -4.38
CA PHE A 29 -3.68 14.52 -3.40
C PHE A 29 -4.42 14.68 -2.05
N VAL A 30 -4.47 15.89 -1.51
CA VAL A 30 -5.11 16.19 -0.22
C VAL A 30 -6.62 16.01 -0.30
N ALA A 31 -7.28 16.51 -1.34
CA ALA A 31 -8.72 16.37 -1.51
C ALA A 31 -9.12 14.90 -1.65
N VAL A 32 -8.43 14.15 -2.52
CA VAL A 32 -8.67 12.72 -2.72
C VAL A 32 -8.40 11.94 -1.44
N SER A 33 -7.29 12.22 -0.73
CA SER A 33 -7.00 11.56 0.54
C SER A 33 -8.07 11.86 1.60
N CYS A 34 -8.40 13.14 1.83
CA CYS A 34 -9.38 13.51 2.84
C CYS A 34 -10.77 12.96 2.54
N LEU A 35 -11.24 13.07 1.30
CA LEU A 35 -12.55 12.59 0.87
C LEU A 35 -12.60 11.06 0.84
N LEU A 36 -11.68 10.39 0.14
CA LEU A 36 -11.75 8.94 0.03
C LEU A 36 -11.58 8.27 1.38
N ILE A 37 -10.59 8.67 2.19
CA ILE A 37 -10.29 7.98 3.45
C ILE A 37 -11.43 8.16 4.46
N ASN A 38 -11.99 9.37 4.57
CA ASN A 38 -12.84 9.72 5.72
C ASN A 38 -14.33 9.79 5.41
N LEU A 39 -14.80 9.33 4.25
CA LEU A 39 -16.25 9.26 3.97
C LEU A 39 -16.91 8.06 4.68
N PRO A 40 -18.18 8.19 5.16
CA PRO A 40 -18.97 7.10 5.75
C PRO A 40 -19.42 6.08 4.69
N TRP A 41 -18.49 5.40 4.04
CA TRP A 41 -18.80 4.50 2.91
C TRP A 41 -19.81 3.40 3.26
N ARG A 42 -19.77 2.88 4.49
CA ARG A 42 -20.73 1.89 4.98
C ARG A 42 -22.15 2.44 4.98
N SER A 43 -22.35 3.66 5.46
CA SER A 43 -23.67 4.31 5.49
C SER A 43 -24.14 4.70 4.09
N LEU A 44 -23.20 4.95 3.16
CA LEU A 44 -23.52 5.30 1.77
C LEU A 44 -23.86 4.09 0.88
N LEU A 45 -23.22 2.94 1.12
CA LEU A 45 -23.31 1.78 0.22
C LEU A 45 -23.94 0.54 0.88
N SER A 46 -24.24 0.56 2.18
CA SER A 46 -24.73 -0.58 2.99
C SER A 46 -23.89 -1.86 2.91
N VAL A 47 -22.68 -1.77 2.34
CA VAL A 47 -21.74 -2.87 2.15
C VAL A 47 -20.42 -2.52 2.83
N ASP A 48 -19.77 -3.50 3.46
CA ASP A 48 -18.53 -3.30 4.20
C ASP A 48 -17.27 -3.30 3.31
N THR A 49 -17.35 -2.70 2.13
CA THR A 49 -16.23 -2.59 1.19
C THR A 49 -15.25 -1.49 1.61
N VAL A 50 -13.95 -1.78 1.53
CA VAL A 50 -12.88 -0.81 1.79
C VAL A 50 -12.62 0.04 0.55
N ILE A 51 -13.53 0.97 0.25
CA ILE A 51 -13.46 1.87 -0.91
C ILE A 51 -12.09 2.57 -1.06
N PRO A 52 -11.44 3.09 -0.01
CA PRO A 52 -10.15 3.79 -0.16
C PRO A 52 -9.04 2.93 -0.77
N GLU A 53 -9.04 1.61 -0.57
CA GLU A 53 -8.02 0.69 -1.09
C GLU A 53 -8.11 0.59 -2.62
N TYR A 54 -9.32 0.54 -3.17
CA TYR A 54 -9.56 0.31 -4.60
C TYR A 54 -9.72 1.63 -5.38
N ALA A 55 -10.48 2.57 -4.82
CA ALA A 55 -10.71 3.88 -5.42
C ALA A 55 -9.47 4.77 -5.31
N GLY A 56 -8.59 4.53 -4.32
CA GLY A 56 -7.33 5.25 -4.16
C GLY A 56 -6.41 5.14 -5.38
N TRP A 57 -6.58 4.12 -6.22
CA TRP A 57 -5.84 3.94 -7.48
C TRP A 57 -6.22 4.95 -8.57
N MET A 58 -7.34 5.68 -8.41
CA MET A 58 -7.64 6.81 -9.30
C MET A 58 -6.58 7.91 -9.20
N LEU A 59 -5.92 8.04 -8.05
CA LEU A 59 -4.96 9.11 -7.78
C LEU A 59 -3.72 9.02 -8.70
N PRO A 60 -3.03 7.88 -8.84
CA PRO A 60 -2.04 7.70 -9.90
C PRO A 60 -2.56 8.04 -11.31
N GLY A 61 -3.78 7.64 -11.66
CA GLY A 61 -4.38 7.95 -12.97
C GLY A 61 -4.58 9.46 -13.19
N LEU A 62 -5.10 10.18 -12.20
CA LEU A 62 -5.22 11.63 -12.22
C LEU A 62 -3.85 12.32 -12.34
N LEU A 63 -2.82 11.78 -11.68
CA LEU A 63 -1.46 12.31 -11.76
C LEU A 63 -0.83 12.10 -13.15
N LEU A 64 -1.10 10.96 -13.80
CA LEU A 64 -0.70 10.76 -15.19
C LEU A 64 -1.38 11.76 -16.14
N LEU A 65 -2.66 12.08 -15.89
CA LEU A 65 -3.38 13.11 -16.66
C LEU A 65 -2.75 14.49 -16.46
N VAL A 66 -2.48 14.88 -15.21
CA VAL A 66 -1.78 16.14 -14.90
C VAL A 66 -0.43 16.21 -15.61
N MET A 67 0.33 15.10 -15.62
CA MET A 67 1.60 15.00 -16.34
C MET A 67 1.42 15.14 -17.86
N ALA A 68 0.43 14.45 -18.44
CA ALA A 68 0.12 14.51 -19.87
C ALA A 68 -0.22 15.94 -20.34
N PHE A 69 -1.02 16.67 -19.55
CA PHE A 69 -1.44 18.03 -19.85
C PHE A 69 -0.46 19.12 -19.40
N SER A 70 0.64 18.76 -18.74
CA SER A 70 1.65 19.71 -18.26
C SER A 70 2.36 20.50 -19.37
N GLY A 71 2.35 19.97 -20.61
CA GLY A 71 3.03 20.59 -21.75
C GLY A 71 4.55 20.55 -21.66
N ARG A 72 5.14 19.86 -20.67
CA ARG A 72 6.59 19.74 -20.50
C ARG A 72 6.99 18.36 -19.99
N MET A 73 7.54 17.54 -20.89
CA MET A 73 8.01 16.18 -20.59
C MET A 73 9.51 16.18 -20.26
N VAL A 74 9.82 16.46 -19.00
CA VAL A 74 11.18 16.44 -18.47
C VAL A 74 11.29 15.38 -17.40
N PHE A 75 12.40 14.63 -17.41
CA PHE A 75 12.66 13.53 -16.50
C PHE A 75 14.01 13.65 -15.82
N PHE A 76 14.07 13.25 -14.56
CA PHE A 76 15.32 13.09 -13.83
C PHE A 76 16.13 11.92 -14.40
N ARG A 77 17.41 12.15 -14.72
CA ARG A 77 18.28 11.10 -15.26
C ARG A 77 18.68 10.10 -14.18
N ALA A 78 18.06 8.91 -14.18
CA ALA A 78 18.33 7.82 -13.24
C ALA A 78 18.51 6.46 -13.95
N PRO A 79 19.62 6.24 -14.69
CA PRO A 79 19.83 5.02 -15.46
C PRO A 79 19.87 3.76 -14.58
N CYS A 80 20.45 3.83 -13.37
CA CYS A 80 20.47 2.68 -12.46
C CYS A 80 19.07 2.26 -12.02
N LEU A 81 18.17 3.22 -11.79
CA LEU A 81 16.78 2.96 -11.42
C LEU A 81 16.01 2.33 -12.60
N LEU A 82 16.18 2.87 -13.81
CA LEU A 82 15.55 2.32 -15.01
C LEU A 82 16.05 0.90 -15.33
N LEU A 83 17.36 0.66 -15.20
CA LEU A 83 17.93 -0.68 -15.36
C LEU A 83 17.37 -1.66 -14.32
N SER A 84 17.24 -1.23 -13.07
CA SER A 84 16.59 -2.04 -12.03
C SER A 84 15.17 -2.44 -12.44
N PHE A 85 14.39 -1.51 -12.97
CA PHE A 85 12.99 -1.76 -13.32
C PHE A 85 12.88 -2.74 -14.48
N LEU A 86 13.76 -2.63 -15.47
CA LEU A 86 13.87 -3.59 -16.57
C LEU A 86 14.17 -4.99 -16.01
N ILE A 87 15.16 -5.12 -15.12
CA ILE A 87 15.55 -6.40 -14.52
C ILE A 87 14.40 -7.00 -13.70
N LEU A 88 13.71 -6.19 -12.87
CA LEU A 88 12.55 -6.63 -12.09
C LEU A 88 11.33 -6.97 -12.96
N SER A 89 11.32 -6.58 -14.23
CA SER A 89 10.25 -6.96 -15.17
C SER A 89 10.53 -8.31 -15.84
N LEU A 90 11.79 -8.77 -15.87
CA LEU A 90 12.17 -10.00 -16.57
C LEU A 90 11.41 -11.25 -16.09
N PRO A 91 11.14 -11.45 -14.78
CA PRO A 91 10.43 -12.65 -14.35
C PRO A 91 9.00 -12.81 -14.88
N LEU A 92 8.42 -11.76 -15.47
CA LEU A 92 7.16 -11.88 -16.22
C LEU A 92 7.29 -12.80 -17.46
N LEU A 93 8.49 -12.97 -18.00
CA LEU A 93 8.72 -13.74 -19.23
C LEU A 93 8.69 -15.27 -19.02
N TRP A 94 8.78 -15.74 -17.78
CA TRP A 94 8.77 -17.18 -17.45
C TRP A 94 7.77 -17.52 -16.35
N MET A 95 6.65 -16.80 -16.31
CA MET A 95 5.56 -17.09 -15.39
C MET A 95 4.99 -18.49 -15.62
N ALA A 96 4.59 -19.15 -14.53
CA ALA A 96 3.91 -20.43 -14.63
C ALA A 96 2.50 -20.25 -15.27
N PRO A 97 2.00 -21.20 -16.07
CA PRO A 97 0.70 -21.07 -16.73
C PRO A 97 -0.46 -20.79 -15.77
N ASN A 98 -0.42 -21.37 -14.57
CA ASN A 98 -1.48 -21.24 -13.56
C ASN A 98 -1.16 -20.16 -12.53
N SER A 99 -0.26 -19.22 -12.83
CA SER A 99 0.10 -18.14 -11.90
C SER A 99 -0.96 -17.05 -11.82
N ASP A 100 -0.96 -16.30 -10.71
CA ASP A 100 -1.77 -15.10 -10.58
C ASP A 100 -1.18 -13.98 -11.46
N THR A 101 -1.51 -14.04 -12.75
CA THR A 101 -1.09 -13.06 -13.76
C THR A 101 -1.48 -11.64 -13.39
N TRP A 102 -2.65 -11.49 -12.78
CA TRP A 102 -3.18 -10.19 -12.40
C TRP A 102 -2.27 -9.52 -11.35
N ARG A 103 -2.01 -10.19 -10.22
CA ARG A 103 -1.14 -9.63 -9.16
C ARG A 103 0.29 -9.39 -9.65
N ALA A 104 0.84 -10.30 -10.45
CA ALA A 104 2.18 -10.17 -11.00
C ALA A 104 2.33 -8.94 -11.92
N VAL A 105 1.44 -8.80 -12.91
CA VAL A 105 1.50 -7.72 -13.90
C VAL A 105 1.19 -6.37 -13.24
N THR A 106 0.16 -6.30 -12.40
CA THR A 106 -0.18 -5.05 -11.70
C THR A 106 0.95 -4.56 -10.81
N ARG A 107 1.66 -5.45 -10.13
CA ARG A 107 2.85 -5.10 -9.33
C ARG A 107 3.96 -4.46 -10.17
N VAL A 108 4.29 -5.04 -11.32
CA VAL A 108 5.33 -4.50 -12.22
C VAL A 108 4.86 -3.18 -12.86
N LEU A 109 3.61 -3.09 -13.29
CA LEU A 109 3.03 -1.84 -13.81
C LEU A 109 3.05 -0.72 -12.77
N MET A 110 2.72 -1.04 -11.50
CA MET A 110 2.79 -0.09 -10.40
C MET A 110 4.21 0.47 -10.23
N MET A 111 5.22 -0.40 -10.24
CA MET A 111 6.64 0.02 -10.18
C MET A 111 6.98 1.01 -11.31
N TRP A 112 6.62 0.67 -12.56
CA TRP A 112 6.88 1.55 -13.71
C TRP A 112 6.12 2.88 -13.64
N CYS A 113 4.82 2.85 -13.39
CA CYS A 113 4.00 4.06 -13.24
C CYS A 113 4.54 4.97 -12.14
N GLY A 114 4.89 4.38 -10.98
CA GLY A 114 5.47 5.11 -9.86
C GLY A 114 6.82 5.72 -10.17
N GLY A 115 7.72 4.99 -10.83
CA GLY A 115 9.02 5.54 -11.20
C GLY A 115 8.95 6.59 -12.30
N VAL A 116 8.08 6.43 -13.31
CA VAL A 116 7.85 7.48 -14.32
C VAL A 116 7.36 8.77 -13.64
N PHE A 117 6.40 8.64 -12.73
CA PHE A 117 5.90 9.77 -11.95
C PHE A 117 6.99 10.40 -11.06
N LEU A 118 7.76 9.59 -10.35
CA LEU A 118 8.90 10.02 -9.53
C LEU A 118 9.93 10.78 -10.34
N LEU A 119 10.33 10.24 -11.51
CA LEU A 119 11.34 10.87 -12.36
C LEU A 119 10.85 12.17 -12.99
N TRP A 120 9.58 12.24 -13.37
CA TRP A 120 8.96 13.47 -13.88
C TRP A 120 8.87 14.54 -12.79
N LEU A 121 8.28 14.21 -11.64
CA LEU A 121 8.10 15.17 -10.55
C LEU A 121 9.44 15.63 -9.97
N SER A 122 10.44 14.74 -9.88
CA SER A 122 11.81 15.09 -9.48
C SER A 122 12.50 16.06 -10.44
N ALA A 123 12.11 16.07 -11.72
CA ALA A 123 12.63 17.01 -12.71
C ALA A 123 11.96 18.39 -12.63
N CYS A 124 10.72 18.47 -12.16
CA CYS A 124 10.01 19.72 -11.94
C CYS A 124 10.60 20.46 -10.74
N ARG A 125 11.36 21.54 -10.97
CA ARG A 125 11.95 22.34 -9.87
C ARG A 125 10.85 22.90 -8.96
N VAL A 126 10.90 22.56 -7.67
CA VAL A 126 9.95 23.03 -6.66
C VAL A 126 10.58 24.18 -5.86
N SER A 127 9.87 25.29 -5.76
CA SER A 127 10.28 26.42 -4.93
C SER A 127 10.13 26.09 -3.44
N GLY A 128 10.87 26.79 -2.57
CA GLY A 128 10.74 26.61 -1.12
C GLY A 128 9.32 26.85 -0.61
N ASP A 129 8.62 27.81 -1.21
CA ASP A 129 7.23 28.14 -0.84
C ASP A 129 6.25 27.03 -1.20
N VAL A 130 6.40 26.42 -2.39
CA VAL A 130 5.55 25.30 -2.81
C VAL A 130 5.85 24.07 -1.95
N ALA A 131 7.11 23.81 -1.62
CA ALA A 131 7.48 22.70 -0.74
C ALA A 131 6.91 22.90 0.68
N ALA A 132 6.99 24.12 1.21
CA ALA A 132 6.39 24.51 2.48
C ALA A 132 4.86 24.37 2.47
N PHE A 133 4.20 24.85 1.42
CA PHE A 133 2.76 24.70 1.20
C PHE A 133 2.36 23.23 1.16
N SER A 134 3.12 22.40 0.44
CA SER A 134 2.87 20.97 0.31
C SER A 134 2.94 20.27 1.67
N ALA A 135 3.96 20.58 2.47
CA ALA A 135 4.08 20.07 3.84
C ALA A 135 2.90 20.49 4.72
N ASP A 136 2.53 21.78 4.69
CA ASP A 136 1.43 22.32 5.49
C ASP A 136 0.09 21.70 5.08
N ALA A 137 -0.16 21.49 3.78
CA ALA A 137 -1.38 20.85 3.28
C ALA A 137 -1.47 19.37 3.67
N LEU A 138 -0.34 18.64 3.61
CA LEU A 138 -0.27 17.26 4.10
C LEU A 138 -0.51 17.17 5.61
N ILE A 139 0.09 18.07 6.40
CA ILE A 139 -0.15 18.14 7.85
C ILE A 139 -1.65 18.33 8.14
N VAL A 140 -2.36 19.18 7.39
CA VAL A 140 -3.82 19.35 7.55
C VAL A 140 -4.58 18.06 7.26
N ALA A 141 -4.26 17.34 6.18
CA ALA A 141 -4.84 16.01 5.92
C ALA A 141 -4.55 15.03 7.07
N GLY A 142 -3.34 15.07 7.61
CA GLY A 142 -2.94 14.35 8.81
C GLY A 142 -3.85 14.63 10.00
N LEU A 143 -4.13 15.90 10.28
CA LEU A 143 -4.96 16.30 11.42
C LEU A 143 -6.38 15.72 11.31
N VAL A 144 -6.95 15.64 10.10
CA VAL A 144 -8.25 14.97 9.89
C VAL A 144 -8.18 13.49 10.30
N CYS A 145 -7.13 12.78 9.88
CA CYS A 145 -6.93 11.38 10.29
C CYS A 145 -6.64 11.23 11.79
N ALA A 146 -5.92 12.18 12.40
CA ALA A 146 -5.65 12.19 13.83
C ALA A 146 -6.95 12.39 14.64
N VAL A 147 -7.84 13.28 14.19
CA VAL A 147 -9.19 13.45 14.76
C VAL A 147 -9.99 12.16 14.65
N SER A 148 -9.95 11.47 13.50
CA SER A 148 -10.58 10.15 13.34
C SER A 148 -10.10 9.14 14.39
N VAL A 149 -8.78 9.08 14.63
CA VAL A 149 -8.19 8.22 15.68
C VAL A 149 -8.67 8.62 17.08
N LEU A 150 -8.65 9.91 17.40
CA LEU A 150 -9.08 10.41 18.70
C LEU A 150 -10.57 10.15 18.95
N LEU A 151 -11.43 10.36 17.95
CA LEU A 151 -12.87 10.09 18.04
C LEU A 151 -13.15 8.60 18.24
N CYS A 152 -12.41 7.72 17.57
CA CYS A 152 -12.55 6.27 17.74
C CYS A 152 -12.29 5.83 19.19
N VAL A 153 -11.31 6.44 19.86
CA VAL A 153 -10.94 6.08 21.24
C VAL A 153 -11.80 6.79 22.27
N LEU A 154 -12.02 8.11 22.10
CA LEU A 154 -12.70 8.94 23.09
C LEU A 154 -14.23 8.88 22.98
N CYS A 155 -14.77 8.59 21.80
CA CYS A 155 -16.21 8.56 21.51
C CYS A 155 -16.57 7.38 20.58
N PRO A 156 -16.30 6.12 20.95
CA PRO A 156 -16.47 4.96 20.08
C PRO A 156 -17.91 4.78 19.57
N ALA A 157 -18.92 5.07 20.41
CA ALA A 157 -20.33 5.00 20.01
C ALA A 157 -20.69 5.99 18.90
N GLY A 158 -20.20 7.23 18.99
CA GLY A 158 -20.38 8.24 17.95
C GLY A 158 -19.60 7.88 16.68
N TYR A 159 -18.35 7.41 16.86
CA TYR A 159 -17.50 6.98 15.75
C TYR A 159 -18.11 5.82 14.95
N ALA A 160 -18.79 4.87 15.60
CA ALA A 160 -19.43 3.72 14.94
C ALA A 160 -20.49 4.10 13.89
N HIS A 161 -21.11 5.29 14.01
CA HIS A 161 -22.06 5.83 13.02
C HIS A 161 -21.35 6.34 11.76
N TRP A 162 -20.06 6.68 11.88
CA TRP A 162 -19.24 7.18 10.79
C TRP A 162 -18.48 6.06 10.10
N LEU A 163 -17.72 5.27 10.87
CA LEU A 163 -16.89 4.16 10.38
C LEU A 163 -17.07 2.95 11.29
N PRO A 164 -17.18 1.73 10.73
CA PRO A 164 -17.35 0.53 11.55
C PRO A 164 -16.15 0.33 12.48
N LEU A 165 -16.45 0.00 13.73
CA LEU A 165 -15.44 -0.37 14.72
C LEU A 165 -14.84 -1.73 14.35
N GLN A 166 -13.52 -1.84 14.44
CA GLN A 166 -12.82 -3.11 14.25
C GLN A 166 -12.73 -3.89 15.56
N GLU A 167 -12.50 -5.19 15.46
CA GLU A 167 -12.21 -6.04 16.60
C GLU A 167 -11.05 -5.47 17.44
N GLY A 168 -11.26 -5.39 18.75
CA GLY A 168 -10.28 -4.81 19.68
C GLY A 168 -10.27 -3.27 19.75
N LEU A 169 -11.20 -2.57 19.08
CA LEU A 169 -11.39 -1.10 19.17
C LEU A 169 -10.11 -0.28 18.84
N ARG A 170 -9.21 -0.86 18.03
CA ARG A 170 -7.99 -0.18 17.63
C ARG A 170 -8.29 0.82 16.51
N PRO A 171 -7.80 2.06 16.62
CA PRO A 171 -8.19 3.13 15.72
C PRO A 171 -7.41 3.03 14.40
N SER A 172 -7.93 2.26 13.46
CA SER A 172 -7.43 2.20 12.08
C SER A 172 -7.91 3.36 11.21
N GLY A 173 -8.87 4.14 11.71
CA GLY A 173 -9.49 5.25 10.99
C GLY A 173 -10.06 4.84 9.64
N GLY A 174 -10.12 5.80 8.73
CA GLY A 174 -10.62 5.60 7.38
C GLY A 174 -9.84 4.60 6.52
N PHE A 175 -8.59 4.29 6.87
CA PHE A 175 -7.79 3.31 6.14
C PHE A 175 -8.20 1.86 6.43
N ARG A 176 -8.95 1.60 7.50
CA ARG A 176 -9.31 0.23 7.96
C ARG A 176 -8.12 -0.72 8.12
N GLN A 177 -6.88 -0.21 8.15
CA GLN A 177 -5.68 -0.95 8.50
C GLN A 177 -4.78 -0.10 9.39
N ILE A 178 -4.44 -0.64 10.56
CA ILE A 178 -3.80 0.11 11.64
C ILE A 178 -2.37 0.54 11.26
N ASN A 179 -1.62 -0.33 10.60
CA ASN A 179 -0.23 -0.02 10.21
C ASN A 179 -0.17 1.05 9.11
N VAL A 180 -1.16 1.06 8.20
CA VAL A 180 -1.33 2.12 7.20
C VAL A 180 -1.63 3.45 7.90
N MET A 181 -2.65 3.51 8.76
CA MET A 181 -2.95 4.72 9.54
C MET A 181 -1.75 5.22 10.34
N ALA A 182 -1.07 4.34 11.08
CA ALA A 182 0.07 4.71 11.91
C ALA A 182 1.27 5.22 11.09
N SER A 183 1.57 4.60 9.94
CA SER A 183 2.65 5.07 9.06
C SER A 183 2.33 6.42 8.41
N PHE A 184 1.05 6.69 8.11
CA PHE A 184 0.59 8.01 7.65
C PHE A 184 0.79 9.06 8.76
N LEU A 185 0.31 8.81 9.97
CA LEU A 185 0.46 9.71 11.12
C LEU A 185 1.93 9.98 11.45
N ALA A 186 2.79 8.95 11.42
CA ALA A 186 4.22 9.10 11.63
C ALA A 186 4.88 9.98 10.53
N THR A 187 4.40 9.91 9.30
CA THR A 187 4.84 10.79 8.20
C THR A 187 4.42 12.24 8.45
N MET A 188 3.20 12.47 8.95
CA MET A 188 2.70 13.82 9.27
C MET A 188 3.39 14.42 10.49
N LEU A 189 3.73 13.59 11.48
CA LEU A 189 4.60 13.94 12.60
C LEU A 189 5.99 14.35 12.08
N ALA A 190 6.56 13.58 11.15
CA ALA A 190 7.85 13.91 10.55
C ALA A 190 7.82 15.26 9.81
N LEU A 191 6.76 15.52 9.04
CA LEU A 191 6.59 16.81 8.37
C LEU A 191 6.42 17.96 9.37
N SER A 192 5.65 17.76 10.44
CA SER A 192 5.48 18.77 11.50
C SER A 192 6.80 19.07 12.20
N LEU A 193 7.61 18.04 12.47
CA LEU A 193 8.95 18.18 13.05
C LEU A 193 9.86 18.95 12.09
N HIS A 194 9.88 18.57 10.82
CA HIS A 194 10.61 19.27 9.78
C HIS A 194 10.24 20.76 9.73
N ARG A 195 8.95 21.09 9.71
CA ARG A 195 8.48 22.48 9.67
C ARG A 195 8.87 23.25 10.94
N TRP A 196 8.71 22.66 12.12
CA TRP A 196 9.16 23.25 13.38
C TRP A 196 10.66 23.60 13.35
N LEU A 197 11.51 22.68 12.91
CA LEU A 197 12.96 22.89 12.87
C LEU A 197 13.36 24.06 11.97
N PHE A 198 12.68 24.26 10.84
CA PHE A 198 12.97 25.34 9.89
C PHE A 198 12.40 26.69 10.31
N CYS A 199 11.14 26.75 10.76
CA CYS A 199 10.47 28.05 10.99
C CYS A 199 10.20 28.40 12.46
N GLY A 200 10.33 27.46 13.40
CA GLY A 200 10.13 27.73 14.84
C GLY A 200 8.71 28.18 15.23
N ARG A 201 7.70 27.93 14.40
CA ARG A 201 6.31 28.33 14.70
C ARG A 201 5.63 27.32 15.62
N ALA A 202 5.12 27.78 16.77
CA ALA A 202 4.52 26.94 17.82
C ALA A 202 3.38 26.03 17.34
N ARG A 203 2.63 26.41 16.29
CA ARG A 203 1.59 25.56 15.69
C ARG A 203 2.08 24.16 15.31
N TYR A 204 3.34 24.03 14.89
CA TYR A 204 3.90 22.73 14.52
C TYR A 204 4.25 21.88 15.74
N LEU A 205 4.55 22.48 16.90
CA LEU A 205 4.66 21.74 18.15
C LEU A 205 3.30 21.19 18.58
N ALA A 206 2.23 21.97 18.44
CA ALA A 206 0.86 21.48 18.70
C ALA A 206 0.52 20.29 17.79
N CYS A 207 0.87 20.37 16.49
CA CYS A 207 0.74 19.22 15.58
C CYS A 207 1.56 18.01 16.04
N LEU A 208 2.80 18.19 16.53
CA LEU A 208 3.60 17.09 17.06
C LEU A 208 2.93 16.39 18.24
N VAL A 209 2.33 17.15 19.17
CA VAL A 209 1.57 16.58 20.29
C VAL A 209 0.42 15.74 19.76
N ILE A 210 -0.43 16.30 18.90
CA ILE A 210 -1.61 15.63 18.33
C ILE A 210 -1.20 14.34 17.62
N PHE A 211 -0.21 14.39 16.72
CA PHE A 211 0.23 13.21 15.99
C PHE A 211 0.87 12.16 16.88
N MET A 212 1.64 12.56 17.91
CA MET A 212 2.27 11.61 18.82
C MET A 212 1.22 10.90 19.68
N VAL A 213 0.23 11.64 20.20
CA VAL A 213 -0.90 11.07 20.94
C VAL A 213 -1.64 10.06 20.06
N SER A 214 -2.06 10.45 18.85
CA SER A 214 -2.76 9.55 17.94
C SER A 214 -1.93 8.32 17.57
N LEU A 215 -0.61 8.46 17.40
CA LEU A 215 0.28 7.35 17.07
C LEU A 215 0.41 6.34 18.21
N VAL A 216 0.45 6.81 19.46
CA VAL A 216 0.46 5.96 20.65
C VAL A 216 -0.87 5.22 20.81
N LEU A 217 -1.99 5.92 20.62
CA LEU A 217 -3.33 5.32 20.65
C LEU A 217 -3.56 4.28 19.54
N ALA A 218 -2.86 4.38 18.40
CA ALA A 218 -2.91 3.35 17.37
C ALA A 218 -2.21 2.03 17.78
N GLN A 219 -1.33 2.08 18.80
CA GLN A 219 -0.55 0.94 19.30
C GLN A 219 0.18 0.19 18.17
N SER A 220 0.73 0.91 17.20
CA SER A 220 1.43 0.31 16.05
C SER A 220 2.94 0.40 16.24
N THR A 221 3.59 -0.76 16.34
CA THR A 221 5.06 -0.86 16.49
C THR A 221 5.80 -0.19 15.34
N ILE A 222 5.31 -0.37 14.10
CA ILE A 222 5.96 0.20 12.92
C ILE A 222 5.78 1.71 12.82
N GLY A 223 4.62 2.23 13.24
CA GLY A 223 4.38 3.66 13.32
C GLY A 223 5.34 4.36 14.29
N LEU A 224 5.46 3.82 15.51
CA LEU A 224 6.39 4.32 16.53
C LEU A 224 7.86 4.17 16.10
N LEU A 225 8.24 3.05 15.46
CA LEU A 225 9.57 2.88 14.89
C LEU A 225 9.87 3.95 13.83
N GLY A 226 8.92 4.22 12.93
CA GLY A 226 9.03 5.27 11.92
C GLY A 226 9.27 6.65 12.54
N ALA A 227 8.47 7.03 13.54
CA ALA A 227 8.64 8.29 14.27
C ALA A 227 10.00 8.37 14.98
N THR A 228 10.46 7.27 15.58
CA THR A 228 11.75 7.19 16.27
C THR A 228 12.92 7.36 15.30
N VAL A 229 12.90 6.67 14.16
CA VAL A 229 13.94 6.79 13.13
C VAL A 229 14.00 8.20 12.57
N VAL A 230 12.84 8.83 12.33
CA VAL A 230 12.76 10.24 11.90
C VAL A 230 13.40 11.15 12.93
N ALA A 231 13.02 11.03 14.21
CA ALA A 231 13.56 11.86 15.28
C ALA A 231 15.08 11.70 15.42
N LEU A 232 15.59 10.47 15.32
CA LEU A 232 17.02 10.16 15.36
C LEU A 232 17.77 10.78 14.18
N LEU A 233 17.29 10.59 12.95
CA LEU A 233 17.97 11.10 11.75
C LEU A 233 17.93 12.62 11.67
N MET A 234 16.79 13.25 12.01
CA MET A 234 16.72 14.70 12.10
C MET A 234 17.58 15.25 13.24
N THR A 235 17.77 14.50 14.33
CA THR A 235 18.71 14.86 15.39
C THR A 235 20.14 14.84 14.87
N VAL A 236 20.57 13.75 14.24
CA VAL A 236 21.92 13.63 13.67
C VAL A 236 22.18 14.71 12.61
N ALA A 237 21.18 15.02 11.78
CA ALA A 237 21.28 16.04 10.75
C ALA A 237 21.31 17.47 11.32
N GLY A 238 20.44 17.76 12.29
CA GLY A 238 20.17 19.10 12.82
C GLY A 238 20.98 19.48 14.06
N ARG A 239 21.76 18.56 14.64
CA ARG A 239 22.55 18.80 15.86
C ARG A 239 23.58 19.91 15.75
N GLY A 240 23.88 20.45 14.58
CA GLY A 240 24.79 21.60 14.45
C GLY A 240 24.04 22.92 14.54
N ALA A 241 23.00 23.07 13.72
CA ALA A 241 22.36 24.36 13.43
C ALA A 241 21.10 24.64 14.26
N VAL A 242 20.34 23.61 14.67
CA VAL A 242 19.00 23.77 15.26
C VAL A 242 18.85 23.08 16.61
N ARG A 243 19.93 23.00 17.39
CA ARG A 243 19.98 22.31 18.70
C ARG A 243 18.84 22.69 19.64
N GLY A 244 18.61 23.99 19.88
CA GLY A 244 17.57 24.44 20.80
C GLY A 244 16.16 24.02 20.38
N ARG A 245 15.81 24.23 19.11
CA ARG A 245 14.52 23.80 18.55
C ARG A 245 14.37 22.28 18.60
N LEU A 246 15.45 21.54 18.34
CA LEU A 246 15.46 20.09 18.42
C LEU A 246 15.20 19.59 19.84
N SER A 247 15.89 20.15 20.84
CA SER A 247 15.68 19.79 22.25
C SER A 247 14.23 20.00 22.67
N VAL A 248 13.61 21.13 22.29
CA VAL A 248 12.19 21.39 22.55
C VAL A 248 11.30 20.35 21.87
N ALA A 249 11.56 20.04 20.60
CA ALA A 249 10.74 19.07 19.87
C ALA A 249 10.83 17.66 20.48
N LEU A 250 12.04 17.22 20.86
CA LEU A 250 12.26 15.92 21.50
C LEU A 250 11.60 15.84 22.88
N ALA A 251 11.67 16.92 23.67
CA ALA A 251 10.98 17.01 24.95
C ALA A 251 9.46 16.92 24.77
N VAL A 252 8.90 17.63 23.79
CA VAL A 252 7.47 17.55 23.45
C VAL A 252 7.07 16.14 23.01
N LEU A 253 7.85 15.47 22.16
CA LEU A 253 7.56 14.10 21.72
C LEU A 253 7.61 13.11 22.88
N ALA A 254 8.64 13.20 23.74
CA ALA A 254 8.78 12.33 24.91
C ALA A 254 7.67 12.56 25.93
N ALA A 255 7.34 13.83 26.24
CA ALA A 255 6.25 14.18 27.13
C ALA A 255 4.88 13.73 26.58
N SER A 256 4.63 13.90 25.28
CA SER A 256 3.39 13.45 24.65
C SER A 256 3.26 11.93 24.69
N TRP A 257 4.34 11.20 24.41
CA TRP A 257 4.37 9.75 24.50
C TRP A 257 4.09 9.27 25.92
N ALA A 258 4.86 9.75 26.90
CA ALA A 258 4.71 9.37 28.31
C ALA A 258 3.33 9.73 28.85
N GLY A 259 2.85 10.95 28.57
CA GLY A 259 1.53 11.42 28.99
C GLY A 259 0.40 10.56 28.41
N THR A 260 0.51 10.15 27.13
CA THR A 260 -0.50 9.27 26.52
C THR A 260 -0.47 7.87 27.12
N GLN A 261 0.72 7.30 27.35
CA GLN A 261 0.85 6.01 28.02
C GLN A 261 0.21 6.02 29.42
N VAL A 262 0.50 7.06 30.21
CA VAL A 262 -0.11 7.26 31.53
C VAL A 262 -1.63 7.40 31.40
N ALA A 263 -2.14 8.21 30.47
CA ALA A 263 -3.57 8.37 30.26
C ALA A 263 -4.27 7.07 29.87
N MET A 264 -3.67 6.27 28.96
CA MET A 264 -4.20 4.96 28.59
C MET A 264 -4.31 4.02 29.79
N THR A 265 -3.31 4.03 30.67
CA THR A 265 -3.31 3.18 31.89
C THR A 265 -4.29 3.67 32.96
N LEU A 266 -4.34 4.98 33.25
CA LEU A 266 -5.17 5.52 34.33
C LEU A 266 -6.64 5.59 33.96
N MET A 267 -6.96 5.84 32.69
CA MET A 267 -8.33 5.98 32.19
C MET A 267 -8.84 4.71 31.51
N SER A 268 -8.04 3.63 31.50
CA SER A 268 -8.35 2.36 30.84
C SER A 268 -8.86 2.54 29.40
N LEU A 269 -8.26 3.47 28.65
CA LEU A 269 -8.77 3.85 27.32
C LEU A 269 -8.79 2.66 26.36
N GLN A 270 -7.78 1.80 26.44
CA GLN A 270 -7.64 0.60 25.62
C GLN A 270 -6.77 -0.45 26.32
N ALA A 271 -7.03 -1.74 26.05
CA ALA A 271 -6.14 -2.81 26.47
C ALA A 271 -4.82 -2.77 25.67
N PRO A 272 -3.66 -3.04 26.30
CA PRO A 272 -2.40 -3.25 25.61
C PRO A 272 -2.49 -4.46 24.67
N VAL A 273 -1.97 -4.31 23.45
CA VAL A 273 -1.95 -5.40 22.46
C VAL A 273 -0.72 -6.29 22.64
N ASP A 274 -0.92 -7.60 22.75
CA ASP A 274 0.17 -8.56 22.65
C ASP A 274 0.56 -8.80 21.18
N HIS A 275 1.82 -8.53 20.86
CA HIS A 275 2.37 -8.70 19.52
C HIS A 275 3.15 -10.01 19.34
N THR A 276 3.30 -10.82 20.40
CA THR A 276 4.18 -11.99 20.42
C THR A 276 3.78 -13.03 19.38
N PHE A 277 2.48 -13.33 19.27
CA PHE A 277 1.98 -14.31 18.30
C PHE A 277 2.27 -13.90 16.86
N GLY A 278 1.95 -12.65 16.49
CA GLY A 278 2.21 -12.11 15.15
C GLY A 278 3.70 -12.04 14.83
N GLN A 279 4.56 -11.74 15.81
CA GLN A 279 6.02 -11.77 15.64
C GLN A 279 6.54 -13.17 15.33
N LEU A 280 6.06 -14.18 16.06
CA LEU A 280 6.46 -15.57 15.84
C LEU A 280 6.00 -16.09 14.46
N GLY A 281 4.80 -15.72 14.02
CA GLY A 281 4.30 -16.03 12.68
C GLY A 281 5.18 -15.42 11.58
N ARG A 282 5.53 -14.13 11.69
CA ARG A 282 6.43 -13.45 10.74
C ARG A 282 7.84 -14.07 10.70
N ILE A 283 8.40 -14.47 11.84
CA ILE A 283 9.71 -15.14 11.87
C ILE A 283 9.67 -16.48 11.14
N GLN A 284 8.62 -17.30 11.34
CA GLN A 284 8.46 -18.55 10.58
C GLN A 284 8.33 -18.25 9.08
N MET A 285 7.54 -17.25 8.72
CA MET A 285 7.34 -16.83 7.33
C MET A 285 8.64 -16.41 6.66
N TRP A 286 9.48 -15.61 7.32
CA TRP A 286 10.78 -15.22 6.79
C TRP A 286 11.73 -16.40 6.63
N ARG A 287 11.72 -17.35 7.58
CA ARG A 287 12.50 -18.60 7.48
C ARG A 287 12.01 -19.47 6.33
N ALA A 288 10.70 -19.56 6.10
CA ALA A 288 10.11 -20.31 5.00
C ALA A 288 10.50 -19.70 3.65
N CYS A 289 10.43 -18.36 3.53
CA CYS A 289 10.90 -17.64 2.34
C CYS A 289 12.39 -17.87 2.09
N ALA A 290 13.23 -17.85 3.13
CA ALA A 290 14.65 -18.14 2.99
C ALA A 290 14.91 -19.56 2.46
N ARG A 291 14.14 -20.56 2.90
CA ARG A 291 14.20 -21.93 2.35
C ARG A 291 13.74 -21.99 0.90
N LEU A 292 12.68 -21.27 0.54
CA LEU A 292 12.17 -21.20 -0.84
C LEU A 292 13.18 -20.53 -1.78
N ILE A 293 13.83 -19.45 -1.35
CA ILE A 293 14.90 -18.78 -2.09
C ILE A 293 16.09 -19.73 -2.29
N ALA A 294 16.48 -20.48 -1.25
CA ALA A 294 17.55 -21.46 -1.35
C ALA A 294 17.21 -22.63 -2.30
N ALA A 295 15.94 -23.06 -2.34
CA ALA A 295 15.47 -24.12 -3.22
C ALA A 295 15.33 -23.65 -4.69
N HIS A 296 15.01 -22.37 -4.92
CA HIS A 296 14.78 -21.80 -6.25
C HIS A 296 15.62 -20.52 -6.49
N PRO A 297 16.96 -20.59 -6.43
CA PRO A 297 17.81 -19.40 -6.36
C PRO A 297 17.79 -18.54 -7.63
N TRP A 298 17.63 -19.15 -8.81
CA TRP A 298 17.76 -18.43 -10.09
C TRP A 298 16.46 -17.75 -10.52
N ARG A 299 15.41 -18.54 -10.75
CA ARG A 299 14.11 -18.07 -11.28
C ARG A 299 13.13 -17.64 -10.19
N GLY A 300 13.42 -17.95 -8.92
CA GLY A 300 12.44 -17.89 -7.85
C GLY A 300 11.29 -18.86 -8.07
N LEU A 301 10.20 -18.65 -7.33
CA LEU A 301 8.96 -19.43 -7.51
C LEU A 301 8.22 -19.14 -8.82
N GLY A 302 8.54 -18.02 -9.47
CA GLY A 302 7.72 -17.41 -10.53
C GLY A 302 6.78 -16.36 -9.94
N TYR A 303 6.59 -15.24 -10.66
CA TYR A 303 5.65 -14.20 -10.21
C TYR A 303 4.22 -14.73 -10.18
N GLY A 304 3.47 -14.36 -9.13
CA GLY A 304 2.07 -14.78 -8.97
C GLY A 304 1.91 -16.18 -8.38
N MET A 305 2.96 -16.77 -7.81
CA MET A 305 2.93 -18.13 -7.25
C MET A 305 3.25 -18.19 -5.76
N PHE A 306 3.58 -17.07 -5.12
CA PHE A 306 3.98 -17.06 -3.71
C PHE A 306 2.93 -17.71 -2.80
N GLU A 307 1.67 -17.28 -2.89
CA GLU A 307 0.60 -17.77 -2.02
C GLU A 307 0.41 -19.29 -2.16
N GLY A 308 0.33 -19.77 -3.40
CA GLY A 308 0.18 -21.19 -3.72
C GLY A 308 1.33 -22.06 -3.23
N ARG A 309 2.57 -21.55 -3.30
CA ARG A 309 3.78 -22.32 -3.00
C ARG A 309 4.36 -22.04 -1.62
N TYR A 310 3.79 -21.12 -0.84
CA TYR A 310 4.21 -20.86 0.54
C TYR A 310 4.19 -22.12 1.44
N PRO A 311 3.21 -23.04 1.34
CA PRO A 311 3.21 -24.28 2.12
C PRO A 311 4.46 -25.14 1.90
N GLU A 312 5.07 -25.11 0.72
CA GLU A 312 6.34 -25.80 0.45
C GLU A 312 7.47 -25.27 1.34
N GLY A 313 7.51 -23.94 1.57
CA GLY A 313 8.51 -23.32 2.43
C GLY A 313 8.36 -23.72 3.89
N VAL A 314 7.11 -23.86 4.36
CA VAL A 314 6.79 -24.35 5.70
C VAL A 314 7.16 -25.83 5.83
N ALA A 315 6.89 -26.65 4.80
CA ALA A 315 7.28 -28.05 4.76
C ALA A 315 8.82 -28.23 4.79
N LEU A 316 9.57 -27.38 4.09
CA LEU A 316 11.04 -27.36 4.12
C LEU A 316 11.60 -27.02 5.52
N LEU A 317 10.83 -26.33 6.36
CA LEU A 317 11.18 -26.09 7.76
C LEU A 317 10.83 -27.25 8.69
N GLN A 318 10.09 -28.27 8.20
CA GLN A 318 9.53 -29.36 9.01
C GLN A 318 8.65 -28.82 10.15
N GLN A 319 7.83 -27.81 9.85
CA GLN A 319 6.94 -27.17 10.81
C GLN A 319 5.50 -27.16 10.30
N VAL A 320 4.55 -26.95 11.19
CA VAL A 320 3.18 -26.55 10.83
C VAL A 320 3.11 -25.03 10.85
N GLN A 321 2.33 -24.46 9.95
CA GLN A 321 2.11 -23.02 9.89
C GLN A 321 1.52 -22.52 11.22
N ARG A 322 2.15 -21.50 11.80
CA ARG A 322 1.74 -20.93 13.09
C ARG A 322 0.57 -19.97 12.96
N ASP A 323 0.55 -19.19 11.89
CA ASP A 323 -0.53 -18.26 11.60
C ASP A 323 -1.66 -19.03 10.91
N PRO A 324 -2.84 -19.20 11.52
CA PRO A 324 -3.93 -20.00 10.95
C PRO A 324 -4.72 -19.19 9.90
N SER A 325 -4.02 -18.66 8.90
CA SER A 325 -4.58 -17.82 7.84
C SER A 325 -3.88 -18.06 6.50
N ILE A 326 -4.52 -17.65 5.41
CA ILE A 326 -3.92 -17.73 4.08
C ILE A 326 -2.84 -16.67 3.95
N VAL A 327 -1.60 -17.10 3.68
CA VAL A 327 -0.46 -16.21 3.55
C VAL A 327 -0.29 -15.77 2.09
N ALA A 328 -0.91 -14.65 1.74
CA ALA A 328 -0.85 -14.09 0.38
C ALA A 328 0.51 -13.46 0.01
N HIS A 329 1.32 -13.08 1.00
CA HIS A 329 2.61 -12.39 0.82
C HIS A 329 3.50 -12.52 2.08
N PRO A 330 4.81 -12.29 1.98
CA PRO A 330 5.73 -12.44 3.12
C PRO A 330 5.79 -11.24 4.10
N HIS A 331 4.80 -10.32 4.07
CA HIS A 331 4.78 -9.06 4.83
C HIS A 331 6.12 -8.30 4.80
N ASN A 332 6.87 -8.43 3.72
CA ASN A 332 8.13 -7.76 3.49
C ASN A 332 8.35 -7.72 1.99
N GLU A 333 8.45 -6.53 1.44
CA GLU A 333 8.46 -6.37 0.00
C GLU A 333 9.72 -6.86 -0.69
N PRO A 334 10.94 -6.46 -0.27
CA PRO A 334 12.15 -7.06 -0.82
C PRO A 334 12.09 -8.59 -0.79
N LEU A 335 11.63 -9.17 0.33
CA LEU A 335 11.49 -10.61 0.48
C LEU A 335 10.47 -11.19 -0.50
N PHE A 336 9.38 -10.49 -0.79
CA PHE A 336 8.38 -10.91 -1.77
C PHE A 336 8.97 -11.00 -3.17
N TRP A 337 9.62 -9.93 -3.64
CA TRP A 337 10.30 -9.90 -4.94
C TRP A 337 11.40 -10.96 -5.03
N LEU A 338 12.20 -11.12 -3.97
CA LEU A 338 13.28 -12.13 -3.91
C LEU A 338 12.74 -13.55 -3.96
N THR A 339 11.66 -13.84 -3.24
CA THR A 339 11.09 -15.20 -3.17
C THR A 339 10.50 -15.60 -4.52
N GLU A 340 9.77 -14.71 -5.19
CA GLU A 340 9.17 -15.04 -6.49
C GLU A 340 10.13 -14.90 -7.67
N GLY A 341 11.06 -13.95 -7.64
CA GLY A 341 11.95 -13.64 -8.77
C GLY A 341 13.41 -14.06 -8.62
N GLY A 342 13.80 -14.66 -7.49
CA GLY A 342 15.13 -15.19 -7.24
C GLY A 342 16.25 -14.17 -7.43
N LEU A 343 17.39 -14.64 -7.95
CA LEU A 343 18.59 -13.83 -8.18
C LEU A 343 18.34 -12.69 -9.16
N VAL A 344 17.45 -12.88 -10.15
CA VAL A 344 17.09 -11.80 -11.09
C VAL A 344 16.46 -10.63 -10.32
N ALA A 345 15.49 -10.91 -9.45
CA ALA A 345 14.91 -9.89 -8.60
C ALA A 345 15.93 -9.31 -7.61
N ALA A 346 16.84 -10.12 -7.08
CA ALA A 346 17.91 -9.66 -6.20
C ALA A 346 18.81 -8.60 -6.87
N LEU A 347 19.20 -8.82 -8.12
CA LEU A 347 20.01 -7.86 -8.90
C LEU A 347 19.25 -6.54 -9.11
N GLY A 348 17.96 -6.62 -9.44
CA GLY A 348 17.11 -5.43 -9.54
C GLY A 348 17.04 -4.66 -8.21
N LEU A 349 16.68 -5.32 -7.12
CA LEU A 349 16.61 -4.70 -5.79
C LEU A 349 17.95 -4.10 -5.35
N ALA A 350 19.07 -4.76 -5.65
CA ALA A 350 20.41 -4.23 -5.37
C ALA A 350 20.67 -2.91 -6.12
N LEU A 351 20.23 -2.77 -7.36
CA LEU A 351 20.35 -1.53 -8.12
C LEU A 351 19.47 -0.40 -7.56
N ILE A 352 18.24 -0.70 -7.09
CA ILE A 352 17.42 0.26 -6.35
C ILE A 352 18.13 0.71 -5.08
N LEU A 353 18.72 -0.22 -4.32
CA LEU A 353 19.45 0.09 -3.09
C LEU A 353 20.66 0.98 -3.38
N VAL A 354 21.45 0.67 -4.42
CA VAL A 354 22.57 1.50 -4.87
C VAL A 354 22.11 2.90 -5.26
N TRP A 355 21.03 3.02 -6.02
CA TRP A 355 20.45 4.31 -6.39
C TRP A 355 20.00 5.10 -5.14
N GLY A 356 19.30 4.45 -4.21
CA GLY A 356 18.84 5.05 -2.95
C GLY A 356 19.99 5.52 -2.06
N MET A 357 21.07 4.74 -1.96
CA MET A 357 22.30 5.13 -1.25
C MET A 357 22.97 6.35 -1.90
N GLN A 358 23.07 6.37 -3.23
CA GLN A 358 23.63 7.53 -3.96
C GLN A 358 22.82 8.80 -3.73
N VAL A 359 21.48 8.71 -3.79
CA VAL A 359 20.57 9.83 -3.50
C VAL A 359 20.74 10.29 -2.06
N SER A 360 20.76 9.37 -1.09
CA SER A 360 20.94 9.67 0.33
C SER A 360 22.27 10.40 0.56
N LEU A 361 23.39 9.88 0.04
CA LEU A 361 24.70 10.52 0.18
C LEU A 361 24.71 11.93 -0.40
N ARG A 362 24.02 12.18 -1.52
CA ARG A 362 23.90 13.54 -2.10
C ARG A 362 23.11 14.47 -1.20
N LEU A 363 21.96 14.03 -0.67
CA LEU A 363 21.16 14.80 0.29
C LEU A 363 22.00 15.19 1.52
N TRP A 364 22.74 14.24 2.09
CA TRP A 364 23.60 14.48 3.25
C TRP A 364 24.74 15.44 2.94
N ARG A 365 25.43 15.29 1.80
CA ARG A 365 26.51 16.20 1.38
C ARG A 365 26.00 17.61 1.10
N HIS A 366 24.87 17.73 0.41
CA HIS A 366 24.23 19.01 0.12
C HIS A 366 23.86 19.75 1.41
N ALA A 367 23.18 19.08 2.35
CA ALA A 367 22.83 19.69 3.63
C ALA A 367 24.07 20.15 4.41
N ARG A 368 25.16 19.37 4.40
CA ARG A 368 26.44 19.79 5.03
C ARG A 368 27.07 21.00 4.33
N ALA A 369 27.06 21.03 3.01
CA ALA A 369 27.63 22.14 2.23
C ALA A 369 26.91 23.47 2.49
N VAL A 370 25.60 23.44 2.76
CA VAL A 370 24.78 24.62 3.08
C VAL A 370 24.84 25.00 4.58
N GLY A 371 25.71 24.36 5.36
CA GLY A 371 25.93 24.67 6.78
C GLY A 371 25.14 23.82 7.78
N GLY A 372 24.37 22.83 7.30
CA GLY A 372 23.66 21.86 8.12
C GLY A 372 22.14 21.87 7.91
N TYR A 373 21.49 20.78 8.35
CA TYR A 373 20.03 20.65 8.29
C TYR A 373 19.34 21.63 9.23
N GLY A 374 18.26 22.27 8.74
CA GLY A 374 17.52 23.31 9.45
C GLY A 374 17.87 24.73 8.99
N LEU A 375 18.91 24.89 8.17
CA LEU A 375 19.24 26.15 7.50
C LEU A 375 18.53 26.28 6.14
N PRO A 376 18.27 27.51 5.64
CA PRO A 376 17.68 27.72 4.32
C PRO A 376 18.43 26.96 3.22
N GLY A 377 17.71 26.20 2.38
CA GLY A 377 18.30 25.41 1.28
C GLY A 377 18.74 23.97 1.65
N SER A 378 18.60 23.56 2.92
CA SER A 378 18.87 22.19 3.38
C SER A 378 17.60 21.31 3.52
N ASP A 379 16.46 21.81 3.06
CA ASP A 379 15.12 21.22 3.25
C ASP A 379 14.92 19.89 2.52
N ALA A 380 15.64 19.67 1.42
CA ALA A 380 15.61 18.43 0.65
C ALA A 380 15.83 17.17 1.53
N THR A 381 16.82 17.21 2.42
CA THR A 381 17.13 16.10 3.34
C THR A 381 15.98 15.84 4.31
N GLY A 382 15.27 16.89 4.72
CA GLY A 382 14.09 16.78 5.58
C GLY A 382 12.97 15.99 4.91
N PHE A 383 12.60 16.35 3.68
CA PHE A 383 11.56 15.64 2.93
C PHE A 383 11.90 14.17 2.68
N ALA A 384 13.18 13.85 2.40
CA ALA A 384 13.61 12.47 2.27
C ALA A 384 13.48 11.68 3.58
N ILE A 385 13.86 12.28 4.73
CA ILE A 385 13.65 11.67 6.04
C ILE A 385 12.16 11.51 6.34
N CYS A 386 11.32 12.48 5.97
CA CYS A 386 9.87 12.38 6.13
C CYS A 386 9.25 11.23 5.33
N ALA A 387 9.86 10.76 4.23
CA ALA A 387 9.36 9.60 3.48
C ALA A 387 9.66 8.25 4.16
N LEU A 388 10.55 8.22 5.16
CA LEU A 388 11.02 6.98 5.79
C LEU A 388 9.95 6.18 6.55
N PRO A 389 8.96 6.78 7.25
CA PRO A 389 7.93 5.98 7.92
C PRO A 389 7.18 5.08 6.93
N VAL A 390 6.87 5.57 5.73
CA VAL A 390 6.26 4.74 4.67
C VAL A 390 7.25 3.70 4.16
N LEU A 391 8.51 4.07 3.91
CA LEU A 391 9.52 3.11 3.45
C LEU A 391 9.77 1.99 4.48
N LEU A 392 9.82 2.30 5.78
CA LEU A 392 10.00 1.31 6.83
C LEU A 392 8.78 0.40 6.96
N HIS A 393 7.58 0.94 6.77
CA HIS A 393 6.35 0.15 6.76
C HIS A 393 6.41 -1.00 5.75
N THR A 394 7.09 -0.78 4.64
CA THR A 394 7.25 -1.80 3.58
C THR A 394 8.13 -2.99 3.94
N GLN A 395 8.86 -2.89 5.05
CA GLN A 395 9.71 -3.96 5.56
C GLN A 395 8.95 -4.94 6.45
N VAL A 396 7.74 -4.58 6.88
CA VAL A 396 6.90 -5.37 7.79
C VAL A 396 5.46 -5.53 7.29
N GLU A 397 5.14 -4.94 6.15
CA GLU A 397 3.87 -4.98 5.45
C GLU A 397 4.10 -4.60 3.97
N TYR A 398 3.04 -4.48 3.18
CA TYR A 398 3.06 -4.22 1.73
C TYR A 398 2.15 -3.02 1.40
N PRO A 399 2.44 -1.82 1.96
CA PRO A 399 1.53 -0.68 1.93
C PRO A 399 1.26 -0.13 0.54
N TRP A 400 2.12 -0.40 -0.45
CA TRP A 400 1.89 0.08 -1.81
C TRP A 400 0.68 -0.58 -2.48
N TYR A 401 0.36 -1.82 -2.13
CA TYR A 401 -0.80 -2.54 -2.68
C TYR A 401 -2.06 -2.27 -1.88
N LEU A 402 -1.90 -2.06 -0.57
CA LEU A 402 -2.99 -1.76 0.37
C LEU A 402 -3.45 -0.30 0.24
N SER A 403 -2.55 0.63 -0.10
CA SER A 403 -2.88 2.04 -0.09
C SER A 403 -2.17 2.81 -1.20
N GLY A 404 -2.92 3.12 -2.27
CA GLY A 404 -2.48 4.05 -3.31
C GLY A 404 -2.09 5.43 -2.75
N VAL A 405 -2.71 5.86 -1.65
CA VAL A 405 -2.34 7.10 -0.94
C VAL A 405 -0.91 7.02 -0.40
N HIS A 406 -0.51 5.91 0.23
CA HIS A 406 0.84 5.74 0.77
C HIS A 406 1.88 5.63 -0.35
N PHE A 407 1.53 4.93 -1.42
CA PHE A 407 2.37 4.84 -2.62
C PHE A 407 2.66 6.24 -3.18
N VAL A 408 1.62 7.04 -3.44
CA VAL A 408 1.79 8.39 -3.96
C VAL A 408 2.47 9.33 -2.95
N LEU A 409 2.16 9.23 -1.66
CA LEU A 409 2.80 10.01 -0.60
C LEU A 409 4.32 9.81 -0.57
N PHE A 410 4.76 8.55 -0.61
CA PHE A 410 6.18 8.22 -0.65
C PHE A 410 6.87 8.80 -1.88
N LEU A 411 6.29 8.57 -3.07
CA LEU A 411 6.83 9.10 -4.32
C LEU A 411 6.87 10.62 -4.33
N PHE A 412 5.83 11.27 -3.81
CA PHE A 412 5.70 12.71 -3.74
C PHE A 412 6.77 13.32 -2.83
N LEU A 413 6.94 12.81 -1.61
CA LEU A 413 7.97 13.29 -0.67
C LEU A 413 9.39 13.07 -1.19
N LEU A 414 9.66 11.90 -1.79
CA LEU A 414 10.95 11.63 -2.41
C LEU A 414 11.20 12.55 -3.61
N SER A 415 10.19 12.82 -4.43
CA SER A 415 10.29 13.75 -5.55
C SER A 415 10.50 15.19 -5.09
N LEU A 416 9.85 15.63 -4.00
CA LEU A 416 10.12 16.92 -3.38
C LEU A 416 11.58 17.01 -2.95
N ALA A 417 12.12 15.98 -2.29
CA ALA A 417 13.54 15.96 -1.92
C ALA A 417 14.47 16.06 -3.15
N LEU A 418 14.20 15.27 -4.19
CA LEU A 418 15.03 15.24 -5.39
C LEU A 418 14.94 16.53 -6.23
N SER A 419 13.74 17.10 -6.39
CA SER A 419 13.54 18.34 -7.14
C SER A 419 14.26 19.54 -6.54
N ARG A 420 14.47 19.53 -5.22
CA ARG A 420 15.23 20.53 -4.47
C ARG A 420 16.74 20.35 -4.58
N LEU A 421 17.21 19.15 -4.91
CA LEU A 421 18.63 18.86 -5.16
C LEU A 421 19.05 19.03 -6.62
N THR A 422 18.14 18.90 -7.57
CA THR A 422 18.49 18.59 -8.96
C THR A 422 19.10 19.79 -9.71
N PRO A 423 20.39 19.72 -10.11
CA PRO A 423 20.98 20.70 -11.01
C PRO A 423 20.41 20.55 -12.43
N ALA A 424 20.44 21.62 -13.22
CA ALA A 424 19.75 21.68 -14.52
C ALA A 424 20.28 20.66 -15.55
N ASP A 425 21.54 20.25 -15.41
CA ASP A 425 22.26 19.29 -16.27
C ASP A 425 21.80 17.83 -16.12
N ARG A 426 21.06 17.51 -15.05
CA ARG A 426 20.54 16.16 -14.76
C ARG A 426 19.14 15.91 -15.34
N GLN A 427 18.63 16.86 -16.11
CA GLN A 427 17.29 16.81 -16.70
C GLN A 427 17.37 16.30 -18.15
N VAL A 428 16.49 15.37 -18.50
CA VAL A 428 16.30 14.89 -19.87
C VAL A 428 14.97 15.45 -20.36
N THR A 429 15.01 16.26 -21.43
CA THR A 429 13.80 16.78 -22.09
C THR A 429 13.53 15.95 -23.33
N LEU A 430 12.30 15.48 -23.51
CA LEU A 430 11.93 14.74 -24.71
C LEU A 430 11.80 15.68 -25.92
N ALA A 431 12.17 15.19 -27.10
CA ALA A 431 11.95 15.92 -28.35
C ALA A 431 10.45 16.18 -28.58
N PRO A 432 10.04 17.28 -29.25
CA PRO A 432 8.63 17.68 -29.32
C PRO A 432 7.67 16.60 -29.85
N ARG A 433 8.09 15.84 -30.87
CA ARG A 433 7.30 14.72 -31.42
C ARG A 433 7.11 13.60 -30.39
N VAL A 434 8.20 13.20 -29.73
CA VAL A 434 8.18 12.16 -28.69
C VAL A 434 7.34 12.63 -27.52
N GLN A 435 7.51 13.87 -27.06
CA GLN A 435 6.70 14.47 -26.02
C GLN A 435 5.20 14.40 -26.33
N LYS A 436 4.77 14.73 -27.55
CA LYS A 436 3.35 14.65 -27.93
C LYS A 436 2.83 13.21 -27.85
N ILE A 437 3.60 12.24 -28.37
CA ILE A 437 3.24 10.81 -28.31
C ILE A 437 3.18 10.34 -26.85
N THR A 438 4.21 10.63 -26.04
CA THR A 438 4.25 10.27 -24.62
C THR A 438 3.08 10.91 -23.86
N ALA A 439 2.73 12.17 -24.16
CA ALA A 439 1.58 12.83 -23.53
C ALA A 439 0.26 12.13 -23.87
N ILE A 440 0.06 11.73 -25.12
CA ILE A 440 -1.12 10.96 -25.54
C ILE A 440 -1.15 9.61 -24.81
N LEU A 441 -0.04 8.88 -24.79
CA LEU A 441 0.04 7.58 -24.11
C LEU A 441 -0.24 7.70 -22.60
N LEU A 442 0.30 8.72 -21.94
CA LEU A 442 0.03 8.98 -20.52
C LEU A 442 -1.39 9.44 -20.26
N ALA A 443 -2.00 10.22 -21.17
CA ALA A 443 -3.41 10.58 -21.07
C ALA A 443 -4.30 9.34 -21.20
N LEU A 444 -4.05 8.48 -22.19
CA LEU A 444 -4.76 7.22 -22.35
C LEU A 444 -4.58 6.30 -21.13
N ALA A 445 -3.35 6.15 -20.64
CA ALA A 445 -3.06 5.37 -19.44
C ALA A 445 -3.74 5.97 -18.19
N GLY A 446 -3.75 7.30 -18.05
CA GLY A 446 -4.40 8.00 -16.96
C GLY A 446 -5.92 7.83 -16.97
N VAL A 447 -6.57 8.01 -18.12
CA VAL A 447 -8.01 7.76 -18.30
C VAL A 447 -8.32 6.30 -18.01
N PHE A 448 -7.53 5.37 -18.55
CA PHE A 448 -7.70 3.94 -18.33
C PHE A 448 -7.59 3.59 -16.84
N LEU A 449 -6.58 4.08 -16.12
CA LEU A 449 -6.43 3.80 -14.69
C LEU A 449 -7.56 4.38 -13.84
N VAL A 450 -8.03 5.59 -14.15
CA VAL A 450 -9.19 6.18 -13.46
C VAL A 450 -10.44 5.34 -13.72
N TRP A 451 -10.72 5.00 -14.98
CA TRP A 451 -11.83 4.14 -15.35
C TRP A 451 -11.75 2.77 -14.69
N PHE A 452 -10.57 2.14 -14.72
CA PHE A 452 -10.33 0.81 -14.15
C PHE A 452 -10.50 0.80 -12.63
N SER A 453 -9.99 1.82 -11.93
CA SER A 453 -10.13 1.98 -10.48
C SER A 453 -11.59 2.20 -10.06
N LEU A 454 -12.32 3.06 -10.78
CA LEU A 454 -13.73 3.33 -10.50
C LEU A 454 -14.60 2.10 -10.76
N THR A 455 -14.50 1.52 -11.95
CA THR A 455 -15.27 0.30 -12.29
C THR A 455 -14.89 -0.89 -11.42
N GLY A 456 -13.60 -1.07 -11.11
CA GLY A 456 -13.13 -2.11 -10.20
C GLY A 456 -13.68 -1.95 -8.79
N THR A 457 -13.79 -0.71 -8.29
CA THR A 457 -14.42 -0.43 -6.99
C THR A 457 -15.90 -0.79 -7.01
N VAL A 458 -16.63 -0.47 -8.08
CA VAL A 458 -18.05 -0.85 -8.23
C VAL A 458 -18.20 -2.38 -8.30
N VAL A 459 -17.34 -3.07 -9.05
CA VAL A 459 -17.31 -4.54 -9.09
C VAL A 459 -17.02 -5.12 -7.71
N ARG A 460 -16.07 -4.54 -6.96
CA ARG A 460 -15.75 -4.97 -5.60
C ARG A 460 -16.94 -4.87 -4.66
N VAL A 461 -17.73 -3.79 -4.75
CA VAL A 461 -18.97 -3.63 -4.00
C VAL A 461 -19.98 -4.73 -4.35
N GLY A 462 -20.13 -5.05 -5.64
CA GLY A 462 -20.95 -6.18 -6.08
C GLY A 462 -20.49 -7.53 -5.51
N ILE A 463 -19.19 -7.81 -5.53
CA ILE A 463 -18.60 -9.01 -4.94
C ILE A 463 -18.89 -9.07 -3.43
N ASP A 464 -18.68 -7.98 -2.68
CA ASP A 464 -18.94 -7.96 -1.24
C ASP A 464 -20.42 -8.15 -0.91
N ALA A 465 -21.31 -7.50 -1.66
CA ALA A 465 -22.76 -7.67 -1.48
C ALA A 465 -23.18 -9.13 -1.69
N ALA A 466 -22.67 -9.79 -2.74
CA ALA A 466 -22.94 -11.21 -2.97
C ALA A 466 -22.35 -12.10 -1.87
N LYS A 467 -21.13 -11.81 -1.38
CA LYS A 467 -20.52 -12.58 -0.28
C LYS A 467 -21.27 -12.44 1.04
N GLN A 468 -21.83 -11.28 1.34
CA GLN A 468 -22.64 -11.07 2.54
C GLN A 468 -23.87 -12.00 2.60
N THR A 469 -24.41 -12.39 1.45
CA THR A 469 -25.55 -13.31 1.34
C THR A 469 -25.14 -14.74 1.01
N MET A 470 -23.85 -15.09 1.09
CA MET A 470 -23.30 -16.38 0.64
C MET A 470 -23.72 -16.74 -0.81
N ALA A 471 -23.74 -15.72 -1.67
CA ALA A 471 -24.15 -15.76 -3.07
C ALA A 471 -25.61 -16.20 -3.32
N MET A 472 -26.49 -16.06 -2.32
CA MET A 472 -27.94 -16.23 -2.52
C MET A 472 -28.55 -15.11 -3.37
N ASP A 473 -28.04 -13.88 -3.21
CA ASP A 473 -28.39 -12.73 -4.04
C ASP A 473 -27.14 -12.21 -4.77
N THR A 474 -27.11 -12.39 -6.09
CA THR A 474 -26.05 -11.89 -6.98
C THR A 474 -26.51 -10.71 -7.84
N SER A 475 -27.71 -10.18 -7.64
CA SER A 475 -28.33 -9.20 -8.53
C SER A 475 -27.46 -7.95 -8.78
N LEU A 476 -26.85 -7.41 -7.72
CA LEU A 476 -25.91 -6.29 -7.83
C LEU A 476 -24.64 -6.72 -8.56
N PHE A 477 -24.06 -7.88 -8.19
CA PHE A 477 -22.86 -8.43 -8.80
C PHE A 477 -23.03 -8.65 -10.31
N ASP A 478 -24.12 -9.26 -10.74
CA ASP A 478 -24.41 -9.55 -12.15
C ASP A 478 -24.60 -8.28 -12.98
N ARG A 479 -25.17 -7.23 -12.37
CA ARG A 479 -25.29 -5.91 -13.02
C ARG A 479 -23.94 -5.25 -13.26
N VAL A 480 -22.99 -5.41 -12.34
CA VAL A 480 -21.74 -4.63 -12.35
C VAL A 480 -20.53 -5.37 -12.89
N ARG A 481 -20.48 -6.71 -12.81
CA ARG A 481 -19.31 -7.52 -13.21
C ARG A 481 -18.88 -7.30 -14.65
N GLY A 482 -19.84 -7.00 -15.55
CA GLY A 482 -19.57 -6.72 -16.96
C GLY A 482 -18.86 -5.38 -17.20
N LEU A 483 -18.87 -4.45 -16.23
CA LEU A 483 -18.16 -3.18 -16.33
C LEU A 483 -16.64 -3.36 -16.31
N ASN A 484 -16.16 -4.37 -15.57
CA ASN A 484 -14.73 -4.67 -15.48
C ASN A 484 -14.49 -6.17 -15.22
N PRO A 485 -14.60 -7.02 -16.27
CA PRO A 485 -14.43 -8.46 -16.15
C PRO A 485 -13.00 -8.89 -15.79
N TRP A 486 -12.02 -7.99 -15.96
CA TRP A 486 -10.60 -8.26 -15.67
C TRP A 486 -10.20 -7.94 -14.23
N PHE A 487 -11.08 -7.32 -13.45
CA PHE A 487 -10.80 -6.94 -12.07
C PHE A 487 -11.05 -8.10 -11.10
N MET A 488 -9.99 -8.63 -10.50
CA MET A 488 -10.06 -9.76 -9.54
C MET A 488 -10.83 -10.98 -10.09
N PRO A 489 -10.40 -11.56 -11.23
CA PRO A 489 -11.13 -12.63 -11.90
C PRO A 489 -11.43 -13.82 -10.98
N ASP A 490 -10.47 -14.24 -10.16
CA ASP A 490 -10.64 -15.37 -9.22
C ASP A 490 -11.70 -15.09 -8.14
N GLN A 491 -11.85 -13.82 -7.71
CA GLN A 491 -12.90 -13.44 -6.75
C GLN A 491 -14.28 -13.38 -7.40
N GLN A 492 -14.36 -12.96 -8.67
CA GLN A 492 -15.60 -13.02 -9.44
C GLN A 492 -16.02 -14.47 -9.69
N ALA A 493 -15.08 -15.32 -10.11
CA ALA A 493 -15.30 -16.74 -10.33
C ALA A 493 -15.70 -17.48 -9.05
N PHE A 494 -15.14 -17.08 -7.90
CA PHE A 494 -15.55 -17.61 -6.60
C PHE A 494 -17.02 -17.31 -6.28
N VAL A 495 -17.48 -16.06 -6.49
CA VAL A 495 -18.90 -15.70 -6.29
C VAL A 495 -19.80 -16.52 -7.20
N LEU A 496 -19.40 -16.73 -8.46
CA LEU A 496 -20.16 -17.54 -9.40
C LEU A 496 -20.22 -19.01 -9.02
N SER A 497 -19.10 -19.56 -8.57
CA SER A 497 -19.04 -20.93 -8.07
C SER A 497 -19.96 -21.12 -6.87
N LEU A 498 -19.95 -20.17 -5.91
CA LEU A 498 -20.88 -20.20 -4.78
C LEU A 498 -22.34 -20.14 -5.24
N HIS A 499 -22.66 -19.27 -6.19
CA HIS A 499 -24.02 -19.15 -6.73
C HIS A 499 -24.47 -20.43 -7.47
N ASP A 500 -23.58 -21.04 -8.27
CA ASP A 500 -23.83 -22.33 -8.92
C ASP A 500 -24.14 -23.42 -7.87
N MET A 501 -23.48 -23.41 -6.70
CA MET A 501 -23.80 -24.34 -5.61
C MET A 501 -25.17 -24.07 -4.99
N GLN A 502 -25.56 -22.80 -4.83
CA GLN A 502 -26.90 -22.47 -4.32
C GLN A 502 -28.00 -22.90 -5.29
N LEU A 503 -27.79 -22.74 -6.60
CA LEU A 503 -28.73 -23.18 -7.63
C LEU A 503 -28.78 -24.70 -7.75
N PHE A 504 -27.64 -25.39 -7.62
CA PHE A 504 -27.61 -26.85 -7.59
C PHE A 504 -28.49 -27.43 -6.47
N ASN A 505 -28.49 -26.81 -5.28
CA ASN A 505 -29.37 -27.22 -4.18
C ASN A 505 -30.86 -27.06 -4.50
N GLN A 506 -31.22 -26.31 -5.55
CA GLN A 506 -32.59 -26.09 -5.99
C GLN A 506 -32.97 -26.98 -7.19
N ASP A 507 -32.09 -27.07 -8.20
CA ASP A 507 -32.39 -27.72 -9.48
C ASP A 507 -31.72 -29.09 -9.68
N GLY A 508 -30.69 -29.41 -8.90
CA GLY A 508 -29.94 -30.67 -8.99
C GLY A 508 -29.10 -30.83 -10.26
N ASP A 509 -28.82 -29.76 -11.02
CA ASP A 509 -28.09 -29.84 -12.29
C ASP A 509 -26.61 -30.24 -12.10
N PRO A 510 -26.17 -31.43 -12.53
CA PRO A 510 -24.79 -31.89 -12.36
C PRO A 510 -23.78 -31.01 -13.13
N GLY A 511 -24.20 -30.30 -14.19
CA GLY A 511 -23.33 -29.39 -14.92
C GLY A 511 -22.81 -28.21 -14.07
N ARG A 512 -23.52 -27.85 -12.99
CA ARG A 512 -23.07 -26.85 -12.01
C ARG A 512 -21.91 -27.37 -11.15
N LEU A 513 -21.95 -28.65 -10.78
CA LEU A 513 -20.88 -29.30 -10.02
C LEU A 513 -19.60 -29.36 -10.85
N GLU A 514 -19.68 -29.77 -12.13
CA GLU A 514 -18.53 -29.85 -13.02
C GLU A 514 -17.80 -28.50 -13.17
N ARG A 515 -18.57 -27.41 -13.38
CA ARG A 515 -18.00 -26.04 -13.45
C ARG A 515 -17.31 -25.64 -12.15
N ALA A 516 -17.91 -25.96 -11.00
CA ALA A 516 -17.32 -25.69 -9.70
C ALA A 516 -16.03 -26.49 -9.47
N VAL A 517 -16.00 -27.77 -9.84
CA VAL A 517 -14.80 -28.61 -9.77
C VAL A 517 -13.65 -28.01 -10.59
N HIS A 518 -13.91 -27.61 -11.85
CA HIS A 518 -12.89 -26.99 -12.69
C HIS A 518 -12.34 -25.69 -12.06
N PHE A 519 -13.22 -24.86 -11.52
CA PHE A 519 -12.81 -23.64 -10.80
C PHE A 519 -11.96 -23.97 -9.57
N TYR A 520 -12.37 -24.93 -8.72
CA TYR A 520 -11.64 -25.28 -7.51
C TYR A 520 -10.25 -25.83 -7.81
N GLN A 521 -10.13 -26.69 -8.82
CA GLN A 521 -8.84 -27.23 -9.25
C GLN A 521 -7.86 -26.13 -9.65
N ASP A 522 -8.31 -25.17 -10.45
CA ASP A 522 -7.47 -24.07 -10.91
C ASP A 522 -7.17 -23.05 -9.78
N TYR A 523 -8.19 -22.66 -9.01
CA TYR A 523 -8.07 -21.71 -7.91
C TYR A 523 -7.12 -22.21 -6.82
N LEU A 524 -7.23 -23.49 -6.43
CA LEU A 524 -6.45 -24.06 -5.34
C LEU A 524 -4.96 -24.15 -5.67
N VAL A 525 -4.55 -24.16 -6.94
CA VAL A 525 -3.12 -24.07 -7.32
C VAL A 525 -2.51 -22.78 -6.77
N ARG A 526 -3.21 -21.65 -6.90
CA ARG A 526 -2.74 -20.32 -6.49
C ARG A 526 -3.10 -19.97 -5.05
N HIS A 527 -4.24 -20.46 -4.58
CA HIS A 527 -4.85 -20.06 -3.32
C HIS A 527 -5.12 -21.31 -2.48
N PRO A 528 -4.22 -21.71 -1.56
CA PRO A 528 -4.44 -22.83 -0.67
C PRO A 528 -5.47 -22.42 0.40
N ASP A 529 -6.74 -22.34 -0.02
CA ASP A 529 -7.86 -21.86 0.78
C ASP A 529 -8.60 -23.04 1.42
N PRO A 530 -8.57 -23.17 2.75
CA PRO A 530 -9.24 -24.26 3.46
C PRO A 530 -10.75 -24.32 3.19
N ASN A 531 -11.41 -23.19 2.95
CA ASN A 531 -12.84 -23.15 2.65
C ASN A 531 -13.13 -23.70 1.27
N VAL A 532 -12.29 -23.38 0.29
CA VAL A 532 -12.42 -23.94 -1.07
C VAL A 532 -12.10 -25.43 -1.07
N TYR A 533 -11.11 -25.90 -0.31
CA TYR A 533 -10.89 -27.34 -0.11
C TYR A 533 -12.13 -28.04 0.46
N ALA A 534 -12.76 -27.46 1.49
CA ALA A 534 -13.95 -28.04 2.10
C ALA A 534 -15.14 -28.11 1.11
N MET A 535 -15.38 -27.04 0.36
CA MET A 535 -16.40 -27.03 -0.69
C MET A 535 -16.08 -28.04 -1.80
N TYR A 536 -14.82 -28.14 -2.21
CA TYR A 536 -14.42 -29.08 -3.24
C TYR A 536 -14.65 -30.53 -2.81
N LEU A 537 -14.30 -30.87 -1.58
CA LEU A 537 -14.57 -32.21 -1.01
C LEU A 537 -16.06 -32.50 -0.91
N GLN A 538 -16.89 -31.51 -0.57
CA GLN A 538 -18.34 -31.66 -0.55
C GLN A 538 -18.88 -31.97 -1.95
N VAL A 539 -18.44 -31.21 -2.97
CA VAL A 539 -18.83 -31.45 -4.37
C VAL A 539 -18.42 -32.83 -4.85
N LEU A 540 -17.19 -33.26 -4.59
CA LEU A 540 -16.71 -34.60 -4.98
C LEU A 540 -17.47 -35.73 -4.28
N THR A 541 -17.94 -35.50 -3.05
CA THR A 541 -18.76 -36.46 -2.31
C THR A 541 -20.15 -36.58 -2.94
N LEU A 542 -20.75 -35.45 -3.35
CA LEU A 542 -22.03 -35.42 -4.06
C LEU A 542 -21.95 -36.10 -5.43
N ASP A 543 -20.82 -35.93 -6.13
CA ASP A 543 -20.55 -36.55 -7.43
C ASP A 543 -20.12 -38.03 -7.31
N GLY A 544 -19.91 -38.54 -6.09
CA GLY A 544 -19.49 -39.92 -5.84
C GLY A 544 -18.02 -40.22 -6.17
N ASN A 545 -17.21 -39.21 -6.48
CA ASN A 545 -15.81 -39.36 -6.86
C ASN A 545 -14.87 -39.49 -5.65
N THR A 546 -14.98 -40.62 -4.95
CA THR A 546 -14.26 -40.91 -3.70
C THR A 546 -12.73 -40.94 -3.85
N ALA A 547 -12.23 -41.38 -5.01
CA ALA A 547 -10.78 -41.44 -5.27
C ALA A 547 -10.17 -40.03 -5.35
N GLN A 548 -10.82 -39.13 -6.08
CA GLN A 548 -10.39 -37.74 -6.16
C GLN A 548 -10.57 -37.01 -4.83
N ALA A 549 -11.67 -37.27 -4.10
CA ALA A 549 -11.90 -36.68 -2.79
C ALA A 549 -10.75 -37.02 -1.82
N LYS A 550 -10.26 -38.27 -1.83
CA LYS A 550 -9.10 -38.66 -1.03
C LYS A 550 -7.83 -37.90 -1.41
N GLN A 551 -7.55 -37.75 -2.70
CA GLN A 551 -6.38 -36.99 -3.17
C GLN A 551 -6.43 -35.52 -2.75
N VAL A 552 -7.59 -34.88 -2.92
CA VAL A 552 -7.81 -33.48 -2.52
C VAL A 552 -7.67 -33.31 -1.01
N TYR A 553 -8.17 -34.28 -0.23
CA TYR A 553 -8.03 -34.27 1.21
C TYR A 553 -6.56 -34.38 1.64
N ASP A 554 -5.80 -35.30 1.04
CA ASP A 554 -4.37 -35.46 1.32
C ASP A 554 -3.57 -34.20 0.93
N GLU A 555 -3.90 -33.55 -0.19
CA GLU A 555 -3.33 -32.25 -0.56
C GLU A 555 -3.68 -31.16 0.48
N ALA A 556 -4.94 -31.08 0.91
CA ALA A 556 -5.38 -30.12 1.91
C ALA A 556 -4.64 -30.29 3.24
N ARG A 557 -4.42 -31.54 3.70
CA ARG A 557 -3.63 -31.81 4.90
C ARG A 557 -2.20 -31.29 4.78
N TRP A 558 -1.60 -31.41 3.60
CA TRP A 558 -0.26 -30.94 3.36
C TRP A 558 -0.18 -29.40 3.25
N ARG A 559 -1.08 -28.76 2.49
CA ARG A 559 -1.04 -27.31 2.20
C ARG A 559 -1.65 -26.45 3.29
N VAL A 560 -2.69 -26.95 3.94
CA VAL A 560 -3.51 -26.21 4.91
C VAL A 560 -3.75 -26.99 6.20
N GLY A 561 -2.84 -27.89 6.59
CA GLY A 561 -2.95 -28.70 7.83
C GLY A 561 -2.98 -27.90 9.15
N TRP A 562 -2.87 -26.57 9.10
CA TRP A 562 -3.11 -25.68 10.23
C TRP A 562 -4.60 -25.47 10.52
N ASP A 563 -5.48 -25.65 9.53
CA ASP A 563 -6.94 -25.60 9.67
C ASP A 563 -7.45 -26.90 10.34
N SER A 564 -8.36 -26.76 11.30
CA SER A 564 -8.86 -27.90 12.10
C SER A 564 -9.51 -29.00 11.27
N ARG A 565 -10.10 -28.68 10.11
CA ARG A 565 -10.74 -29.65 9.22
C ARG A 565 -9.76 -30.66 8.62
N PHE A 566 -8.46 -30.32 8.59
CA PHE A 566 -7.42 -31.09 7.89
C PHE A 566 -6.28 -31.56 8.82
N LYS A 567 -6.48 -31.54 10.15
CA LYS A 567 -5.43 -31.94 11.13
C LYS A 567 -5.26 -33.45 11.30
N SER A 568 -6.35 -34.21 11.26
CA SER A 568 -6.38 -35.65 11.54
C SER A 568 -7.15 -36.36 10.45
N ALA A 569 -6.69 -37.55 10.02
CA ALA A 569 -7.44 -38.38 9.07
C ALA A 569 -8.88 -38.57 9.58
N PRO A 570 -9.91 -38.53 8.70
CA PRO A 570 -11.27 -38.86 9.13
C PRO A 570 -11.22 -40.25 9.75
N ASP A 571 -11.69 -40.36 10.99
CA ASP A 571 -11.84 -41.65 11.64
C ASP A 571 -12.75 -42.49 10.73
N ASN A 572 -12.26 -43.62 10.23
CA ASN A 572 -13.03 -44.60 9.47
C ASN A 572 -14.01 -45.34 10.39
N LYS A 573 -14.72 -44.61 11.25
CA LYS A 573 -15.73 -45.09 12.17
C LYS A 573 -17.00 -44.33 11.92
N GLU A 574 -17.74 -44.76 10.90
CA GLU A 574 -19.21 -44.87 10.89
C GLU A 574 -19.69 -45.16 9.45
N LYS A 575 -19.37 -46.35 8.97
CA LYS A 575 -20.24 -47.16 8.09
C LYS A 575 -19.96 -48.63 8.39
N GLN A 576 -20.59 -49.13 9.44
CA GLN A 576 -21.05 -50.50 9.54
C GLN A 576 -22.54 -50.47 9.86
#